data_AF-A0AAV3QJ00-F1
#
_entry.id   AF-A0AAV3QJ00-F1
#
_cell.length_a   1.000
_cell.length_b   1.000
_cell.length_c   1.000
_cell.angle_alpha   90.00
_cell.angle_beta   90.00
_cell.angle_gamma   90.00
#
_symmetry.space_group_name_H-M   'P 1'
#
loop_
_entity.id
_entity.type
_entity.pdbx_description
1 polymer ?
#
loop_
_entity_poly.entity_id
_entity_poly.type
_entity_poly.pdbx_seq_one_letter_code
_entity_poly.pdbx_strand_id
1 'polypeptide(L)'
;MYTTTEYSYVSFSFVTQGNIKVPYWLTYDFPPEVREKLNQQWGSDWKGQAQKWFLFKLTGKGEEEINLLGDGTEKPEFGEWAWMSPDKVIDLAVVFKKPVYKEVLAAFSTHLQ
;
A
#
# COMPACT_ATOMS: atom_id res chain seq x y z
N MET A 1 9.74 -17.84 -12.06
CA MET A 1 8.27 -17.76 -12.11
C MET A 1 7.70 -18.61 -10.99
N TYR A 2 7.32 -18.01 -9.85
CA TYR A 2 6.40 -18.55 -8.83
C TYR A 2 5.89 -17.30 -8.07
N THR A 3 4.71 -16.74 -8.37
CA THR A 3 3.40 -17.08 -7.77
C THR A 3 3.49 -17.28 -6.25
N THR A 4 3.92 -16.25 -5.53
CA THR A 4 3.47 -16.07 -4.15
C THR A 4 2.12 -15.36 -4.25
N THR A 5 1.05 -16.13 -4.17
CA THR A 5 -0.30 -15.68 -3.87
C THR A 5 -0.32 -15.21 -2.42
N GLU A 6 0.44 -14.15 -2.12
CA GLU A 6 0.14 -13.30 -0.99
C GLU A 6 -0.99 -12.42 -1.49
N TYR A 7 -2.21 -12.72 -1.04
CA TYR A 7 -3.33 -11.79 -1.13
C TYR A 7 -2.88 -10.50 -0.46
N SER A 8 -2.30 -9.61 -1.26
CA SER A 8 -2.05 -8.24 -0.91
C SER A 8 -3.42 -7.59 -0.90
N TYR A 9 -4.17 -7.78 0.17
CA TYR A 9 -5.35 -6.97 0.41
C TYR A 9 -4.87 -5.54 0.55
N VAL A 10 -5.05 -4.75 -0.50
CA VAL A 10 -4.95 -3.31 -0.38
C VAL A 10 -6.31 -2.80 0.02
N SER A 11 -6.38 -2.23 1.20
CA SER A 11 -7.47 -1.36 1.55
C SER A 11 -6.99 0.06 1.37
N PHE A 12 -7.71 0.76 0.51
CA PHE A 12 -7.57 2.19 0.38
C PHE A 12 -8.67 2.84 1.23
N SER A 13 -8.27 3.58 2.25
CA SER A 13 -9.17 4.55 2.88
C SER A 13 -9.09 5.82 2.04
N PHE A 14 -10.21 6.26 1.48
CA PHE A 14 -10.20 7.31 0.49
C PHE A 14 -11.16 8.48 0.83
N VAL A 15 -10.65 9.72 1.06
CA VAL A 15 -11.41 10.99 1.17
C VAL A 15 -10.75 12.18 0.42
N THR A 16 -11.52 13.00 -0.31
CA THR A 16 -11.06 14.09 -1.23
C THR A 16 -11.51 15.42 -0.64
N GLN A 17 -10.52 16.17 -0.18
CA GLN A 17 -10.24 17.52 -0.66
C GLN A 17 -8.71 17.71 -0.54
N GLY A 18 -8.10 18.38 -1.52
CA GLY A 18 -6.66 18.28 -1.84
C GLY A 18 -5.66 18.58 -0.71
N ASN A 19 -4.48 17.97 -0.86
CA ASN A 19 -3.25 18.13 -0.07
C ASN A 19 -3.18 17.47 1.32
N ILE A 20 -4.04 16.51 1.63
CA ILE A 20 -3.87 15.71 2.84
C ILE A 20 -2.76 14.69 2.58
N LYS A 21 -1.59 14.96 3.16
CA LYS A 21 -0.39 14.13 3.08
C LYS A 21 0.18 13.96 4.48
N VAL A 22 0.90 12.86 4.69
CA VAL A 22 1.77 12.78 5.87
C VAL A 22 2.88 13.84 5.69
N PRO A 23 3.10 14.74 6.66
CA PRO A 23 3.98 15.89 6.47
C PRO A 23 5.47 15.51 6.42
N TYR A 24 5.81 14.30 6.87
CA TYR A 24 7.16 13.76 6.90
C TYR A 24 7.24 12.45 6.10
N TRP A 25 8.47 12.04 5.79
CA TRP A 25 8.74 10.75 5.17
C TRP A 25 8.61 9.63 6.21
N LEU A 26 7.94 8.55 5.81
CA LEU A 26 7.88 7.34 6.59
C LEU A 26 8.81 6.30 5.98
N THR A 27 9.54 5.60 6.81
CA THR A 27 10.51 4.60 6.37
C THR A 27 10.28 3.28 7.07
N TYR A 28 10.56 2.19 6.35
CA TYR A 28 10.70 0.88 6.97
C TYR A 28 11.88 0.16 6.34
N ASP A 29 12.51 -0.70 7.14
CA ASP A 29 13.53 -1.62 6.65
C ASP A 29 12.89 -2.93 6.18
N PHE A 30 13.46 -3.51 5.14
CA PHE A 30 13.10 -4.85 4.71
C PHE A 30 13.66 -5.88 5.70
N PRO A 31 12.87 -6.88 6.11
CA PRO A 31 13.38 -8.03 6.84
C PRO A 31 14.47 -8.76 6.05
N PRO A 32 15.40 -9.48 6.72
CA PRO A 32 16.48 -10.20 6.05
C PRO A 32 16.01 -11.11 4.91
N GLU A 33 14.89 -11.82 5.09
CA GLU A 33 14.33 -12.71 4.08
C GLU A 33 13.79 -11.98 2.84
N VAL A 34 13.30 -10.75 3.01
CA VAL A 34 12.84 -9.90 1.90
C VAL A 34 14.06 -9.31 1.18
N ARG A 35 15.05 -8.84 1.93
CA ARG A 35 16.31 -8.31 1.38
C ARG A 35 17.02 -9.35 0.52
N GLU A 36 17.14 -10.57 1.01
CA GLU A 36 17.78 -11.66 0.27
C GLU A 36 17.08 -11.91 -1.08
N LYS A 37 15.75 -11.98 -1.09
CA LYS A 37 14.97 -12.15 -2.32
C LYS A 37 15.15 -11.00 -3.29
N LEU A 38 15.10 -9.76 -2.82
CA LEU A 38 15.29 -8.57 -3.66
C LEU A 38 16.71 -8.52 -4.24
N ASN A 39 17.72 -8.89 -3.44
CA ASN A 39 19.11 -8.99 -3.89
C ASN A 39 19.26 -10.05 -5.00
N GLN A 40 18.58 -11.19 -4.89
CA GLN A 40 18.58 -12.23 -5.92
C GLN A 40 17.88 -11.76 -7.21
N GLN A 41 16.81 -10.97 -7.10
CA GLN A 41 16.01 -10.53 -8.25
C GLN A 41 16.61 -9.33 -8.98
N TRP A 42 17.22 -8.39 -8.24
CA TRP A 42 17.66 -7.09 -8.77
C TRP A 42 19.15 -6.79 -8.53
N GLY A 43 19.91 -7.71 -7.93
CA GLY A 43 21.38 -7.60 -7.80
C GLY A 43 21.88 -6.45 -6.93
N SER A 44 21.04 -5.89 -6.06
CA SER A 44 21.31 -4.65 -5.32
C SER A 44 20.80 -4.73 -3.88
N ASP A 45 21.63 -4.32 -2.90
CA ASP A 45 21.31 -4.37 -1.46
C ASP A 45 20.32 -3.27 -1.03
N TRP A 46 19.06 -3.44 -1.42
CA TRP A 46 17.98 -2.57 -0.97
C TRP A 46 17.68 -2.84 0.50
N LYS A 47 17.79 -1.80 1.33
CA LYS A 47 17.61 -1.90 2.78
C LYS A 47 16.18 -1.69 3.25
N GLY A 48 15.39 -0.95 2.47
CA GLY A 48 14.06 -0.53 2.86
C GLY A 48 13.45 0.42 1.85
N GLN A 49 12.38 1.10 2.26
CA GLN A 49 11.74 2.14 1.45
C GLN A 49 11.51 3.40 2.29
N ALA A 50 11.71 4.55 1.65
CA ALA A 50 11.22 5.84 2.12
C ALA A 50 9.99 6.22 1.31
N GLN A 51 8.89 6.53 1.99
CA GLN A 51 7.57 6.69 1.38
C GLN A 51 6.92 8.00 1.81
N LYS A 52 6.16 8.58 0.88
CA LYS A 52 5.30 9.73 1.12
C LYS A 52 3.86 9.34 0.86
N TRP A 53 3.01 9.55 1.85
CA TRP A 53 1.63 9.08 1.84
C TRP A 53 0.67 10.23 1.61
N PHE A 54 -0.38 9.93 0.84
CA PHE A 54 -1.43 10.87 0.44
C PHE A 54 -2.80 10.21 0.61
N LEU A 55 -3.79 11.01 0.98
CA LEU A 55 -5.19 10.60 1.10
C LEU A 55 -6.00 11.19 -0.07
N PHE A 56 -6.81 10.36 -0.74
CA PHE A 56 -7.63 10.72 -1.90
C PHE A 56 -9.06 10.21 -1.72
N LYS A 57 -10.16 10.82 -2.17
CA LYS A 57 -11.47 10.10 -2.33
C LYS A 57 -11.50 9.50 -3.71
N LEU A 58 -12.25 8.43 -3.85
CA LEU A 58 -12.87 8.14 -5.14
C LEU A 58 -14.11 9.05 -5.32
N THR A 59 -14.11 9.88 -6.36
CA THR A 59 -15.25 10.74 -6.74
C THR A 59 -15.88 10.35 -8.08
N GLY A 60 -15.49 9.18 -8.61
CA GLY A 60 -15.97 8.64 -9.87
C GLY A 60 -17.41 8.13 -9.81
N LYS A 61 -17.86 7.52 -10.91
CA LYS A 61 -19.24 7.01 -11.08
C LYS A 61 -19.55 5.79 -10.22
N GLY A 62 -18.50 5.12 -9.72
CA GLY A 62 -18.62 3.99 -8.82
C GLY A 62 -17.32 3.18 -8.80
N GLU A 63 -17.41 1.98 -8.25
CA GLU A 63 -16.28 1.06 -8.11
C GLU A 63 -15.85 0.40 -9.43
N GLU A 64 -16.69 0.45 -10.45
CA GLU A 64 -16.40 -0.05 -11.79
C GLU A 64 -15.25 0.67 -12.49
N GLU A 65 -14.85 1.84 -11.99
CA GLU A 65 -13.68 2.57 -12.48
C GLU A 65 -12.34 1.99 -11.97
N ILE A 66 -12.37 1.08 -10.99
CA ILE A 66 -11.17 0.45 -10.44
C ILE A 66 -10.74 -0.72 -11.33
N ASN A 67 -9.75 -0.48 -12.18
CA ASN A 67 -9.14 -1.51 -13.04
C ASN A 67 -7.73 -1.90 -12.53
N LEU A 68 -7.61 -3.09 -11.94
CA LEU A 68 -6.32 -3.62 -11.45
C LEU A 68 -5.41 -4.17 -12.55
N LEU A 69 -5.96 -4.46 -13.75
CA LEU A 69 -5.21 -5.06 -14.85
C LEU A 69 -4.41 -4.04 -15.67
N GLY A 70 -4.61 -2.75 -15.42
CA GLY A 70 -3.98 -1.68 -16.20
C GLY A 70 -4.36 -1.74 -17.68
N ASP A 71 -3.38 -1.48 -18.56
CA ASP A 71 -3.52 -1.59 -20.02
C ASP A 71 -3.13 -2.98 -20.56
N GLY A 72 -2.81 -3.93 -19.66
CA GLY A 72 -2.41 -5.29 -20.00
C GLY A 72 -0.97 -5.45 -20.51
N THR A 73 -0.17 -4.39 -20.55
CA THR A 73 1.24 -4.45 -21.02
C THR A 73 2.21 -4.92 -19.94
N GLU A 74 1.87 -4.67 -18.68
CA GLU A 74 2.67 -5.06 -17.52
C GLU A 74 1.96 -6.10 -16.65
N LYS A 75 2.74 -6.80 -15.83
CA LYS A 75 2.18 -7.72 -14.86
C LYS A 75 1.41 -6.93 -13.79
N PRO A 76 0.13 -7.23 -13.52
CA PRO A 76 -0.64 -6.57 -12.47
C PRO A 76 0.05 -6.69 -11.11
N GLU A 77 0.12 -5.58 -10.39
CA GLU A 77 0.64 -5.55 -9.02
C GLU A 77 -0.36 -6.19 -8.04
N PHE A 78 -1.67 -6.00 -8.28
CA PHE A 78 -2.75 -6.47 -7.42
C PHE A 78 -3.67 -7.44 -8.17
N GLY A 79 -4.12 -8.47 -7.46
CA GLY A 79 -5.11 -9.43 -7.98
C GLY A 79 -6.54 -9.11 -7.54
N GLU A 80 -6.72 -8.53 -6.36
CA GLU A 80 -8.02 -8.25 -5.75
C GLU A 80 -7.96 -6.93 -4.96
N TRP A 81 -9.12 -6.29 -4.80
CA TRP A 81 -9.28 -5.11 -3.96
C TRP A 81 -10.62 -5.17 -3.21
N ALA A 82 -10.71 -4.51 -2.06
CA ALA A 82 -11.96 -4.34 -1.34
C ALA A 82 -11.90 -3.10 -0.45
N TRP A 83 -13.07 -2.52 -0.17
CA TRP A 83 -13.22 -1.51 0.88
C TRP A 83 -13.11 -2.16 2.26
N MET A 84 -12.25 -1.63 3.12
CA MET A 84 -12.09 -2.14 4.49
C MET A 84 -11.90 -1.01 5.49
N SER A 85 -12.18 -1.30 6.77
CA SER A 85 -11.88 -0.38 7.86
C SER A 85 -10.36 -0.24 8.06
N PRO A 86 -9.89 0.92 8.56
CA PRO A 86 -8.48 1.17 8.91
C PRO A 86 -7.82 0.03 9.70
N ASP A 87 -8.50 -0.48 10.73
CA ASP A 87 -8.00 -1.57 11.57
C ASP A 87 -7.80 -2.86 10.77
N LYS A 88 -8.73 -3.18 9.87
CA LYS A 88 -8.64 -4.37 9.03
C LYS A 88 -7.48 -4.28 8.05
N VAL A 89 -7.16 -3.09 7.56
CA VAL A 89 -5.97 -2.85 6.71
C VAL A 89 -4.70 -3.21 7.47
N ILE A 90 -4.58 -2.73 8.71
CA ILE A 90 -3.40 -3.02 9.55
C ILE A 90 -3.31 -4.51 9.85
N ASP A 91 -4.44 -5.18 10.08
CA ASP A 91 -4.45 -6.62 10.37
C ASP A 91 -3.92 -7.46 9.21
N LEU A 92 -4.32 -7.12 7.99
CA LEU A 92 -3.95 -7.84 6.76
C LEU A 92 -2.57 -7.44 6.21
N ALA A 93 -2.04 -6.28 6.60
CA ALA A 93 -0.73 -5.84 6.16
C ALA A 93 0.39 -6.79 6.66
N VAL A 94 1.44 -6.93 5.86
CA VAL A 94 2.66 -7.64 6.26
C VAL A 94 3.30 -6.98 7.49
N VAL A 95 3.86 -7.78 8.40
CA VAL A 95 4.29 -7.36 9.75
C VAL A 95 5.17 -6.12 9.73
N PHE A 96 6.16 -6.05 8.85
CA PHE A 96 7.11 -4.93 8.79
C PHE A 96 6.52 -3.63 8.25
N LYS A 97 5.36 -3.66 7.57
CA LYS A 97 4.64 -2.46 7.11
C LYS A 97 3.61 -1.95 8.13
N LYS A 98 3.16 -2.79 9.08
CA LYS A 98 2.13 -2.41 10.07
C LYS A 98 2.46 -1.13 10.84
N PRO A 99 3.70 -0.87 11.31
CA PRO A 99 4.01 0.37 12.03
C PRO A 99 3.78 1.61 11.15
N VAL A 100 4.26 1.58 9.90
CA VAL A 100 4.05 2.67 8.94
C VAL A 100 2.57 2.89 8.67
N TYR A 101 1.78 1.83 8.49
CA TYR A 101 0.34 1.97 8.23
C TYR A 101 -0.41 2.57 9.43
N LYS A 102 -0.02 2.20 10.66
CA LYS A 102 -0.56 2.82 11.87
C LYS A 102 -0.27 4.31 11.92
N GLU A 103 0.95 4.73 11.58
CA GLU A 103 1.32 6.15 11.54
C GLU A 103 0.55 6.92 10.45
N VAL A 104 0.41 6.34 9.26
CA VAL A 104 -0.38 6.93 8.17
C VAL A 104 -1.83 7.13 8.59
N LEU A 105 -2.46 6.10 9.16
CA LEU A 105 -3.85 6.16 9.59
C LEU A 105 -4.05 7.12 10.77
N ALA A 106 -3.10 7.19 11.70
CA ALA A 106 -3.12 8.19 12.77
C ALA A 106 -3.03 9.61 12.21
N ALA A 107 -2.14 9.86 11.25
CA ALA A 107 -1.98 11.16 10.58
C ALA A 107 -3.23 11.58 9.79
N PHE A 108 -4.02 10.62 9.32
CA PHE A 108 -5.26 10.86 8.59
C PHE A 108 -6.53 10.72 9.42
N SER A 109 -6.43 10.38 10.71
CA SER A 109 -7.58 10.05 11.57
C SER A 109 -8.68 11.11 11.58
N THR A 110 -8.34 12.39 11.54
CA THR A 110 -9.31 13.52 11.49
C THR A 110 -10.02 13.67 10.15
N HIS A 111 -9.60 12.93 9.13
CA HIS A 111 -10.12 12.95 7.76
C HIS A 111 -10.79 11.63 7.34
N LEU A 112 -10.66 10.59 8.16
CA LEU A 112 -11.32 9.30 7.98
C LEU A 112 -12.69 9.38 8.68
N GLN A 113 -13.72 9.73 7.92
CA GLN A 113 -15.12 9.77 8.37
C GLN A 113 -15.87 8.50 7.98
#